data_AF-A0A140KZ59-F1
#
_entry.id   AF-A0A140KZ59-F1
#
_cell.length_a   1.000
_cell.length_b   1.000
_cell.length_c   1.000
_cell.angle_alpha   90.00
_cell.angle_beta   90.00
_cell.angle_gamma   90.00
#
_symmetry.space_group_name_H-M   'P 1'
#
loop_
_entity.id
_entity.type
_entity.pdbx_description
1 polymer ?
#
loop_
_entity_poly.entity_id
_entity_poly.type
_entity_poly.pdbx_seq_one_letter_code
_entity_poly.pdbx_strand_id
1 'polypeptide(L)' 'MLPIRCSRCGKAVNEYDVQYIFDEPYCQRCYDEVLPEVERCSTCGKEIDKNPARMPRF' A
#
# COMPACT_ATOMS: atom_id res chain seq x y z
N MET A 1 5.01 -13.57 19.15
CA MET A 1 4.86 -12.49 18.16
C MET A 1 3.63 -11.67 18.51
N LEU A 2 3.75 -10.34 18.56
CA LEU A 2 2.59 -9.46 18.70
C LEU A 2 1.86 -9.42 17.34
N PRO A 3 0.53 -9.48 17.29
CA PRO A 3 -0.20 -9.40 16.03
C PRO A 3 -0.04 -8.00 15.43
N ILE A 4 0.47 -7.94 14.19
CA ILE A 4 0.51 -6.69 13.42
C ILE A 4 -0.94 -6.33 13.09
N ARG A 5 -1.29 -5.05 13.18
CA ARG A 5 -2.67 -4.60 12.92
C ARG A 5 -2.68 -3.71 11.69
N CYS A 6 -3.63 -3.96 10.80
CA CYS A 6 -3.87 -3.08 9.66
C CYS A 6 -4.23 -1.67 10.15
N SER A 7 -3.52 -0.64 9.71
CA SER A 7 -3.77 0.76 10.06
C SER A 7 -5.16 1.25 9.60
N ARG A 8 -5.72 0.65 8.54
CA ARG A 8 -7.05 1.04 8.01
C ARG A 8 -8.22 0.39 8.75
N CYS A 9 -8.18 -0.93 8.94
CA CYS A 9 -9.34 -1.70 9.44
C CYS A 9 -9.13 -2.31 10.82
N GLY A 10 -7.94 -2.18 11.41
CA GLY A 10 -7.60 -2.72 12.74
C GLY A 10 -7.51 -4.25 12.80
N LYS A 11 -7.72 -4.96 11.68
CA LYS A 11 -7.64 -6.42 11.62
C LYS A 11 -6.21 -6.88 11.93
N ALA A 12 -6.10 -7.93 12.74
CA ALA A 12 -4.83 -8.61 12.96
C ALA A 12 -4.38 -9.29 11.65
N VAL A 13 -3.15 -9.01 11.26
CA VAL A 13 -2.46 -9.57 10.11
C VAL A 13 -1.17 -10.24 10.57
N ASN A 14 -0.82 -11.30 9.87
CA ASN A 14 0.44 -12.00 10.09
C ASN A 14 1.58 -11.21 9.44
N GLU A 15 2.80 -11.36 9.96
CA GLU A 15 4.00 -10.77 9.37
C GLU A 15 4.27 -11.25 7.94
N TYR A 16 3.74 -12.43 7.58
CA TYR A 16 3.82 -12.98 6.22
C TYR A 16 2.74 -12.43 5.27
N ASP A 17 1.65 -11.87 5.79
CA ASP A 17 0.47 -11.42 5.03
C ASP A 17 0.22 -9.91 5.12
N VAL A 18 1.09 -9.20 5.83
CA VAL A 18 1.04 -7.74 5.98
C VAL A 18 1.78 -7.08 4.83
N GLN A 19 1.16 -6.05 4.26
CA GLN A 19 1.78 -5.17 3.28
C GLN A 19 2.07 -3.82 3.93
N TYR A 20 3.12 -3.14 3.50
CA TYR A 20 3.48 -1.84 4.06
C TYR A 20 3.37 -0.75 3.00
N ILE A 21 2.72 0.36 3.36
CA ILE A 21 2.65 1.59 2.55
C ILE A 21 3.18 2.71 3.44
N PHE A 22 4.27 3.39 3.02
CA PHE A 22 4.91 4.43 3.82
C PHE A 22 5.15 4.01 5.29
N ASP A 23 5.69 2.80 5.50
CA ASP A 23 5.95 2.21 6.82
C ASP A 23 4.70 1.90 7.68
N GLU A 24 3.50 2.08 7.14
CA GLU A 24 2.26 1.70 7.80
C GLU A 24 1.79 0.29 7.37
N PRO A 25 1.44 -0.60 8.32
CA PRO A 25 0.97 -1.95 8.01
C PRO A 25 -0.48 -1.96 7.52
N TYR A 26 -0.74 -2.66 6.42
CA TYR A 26 -2.06 -2.88 5.83
C TYR A 26 -2.28 -4.37 5.58
N CYS A 27 -3.53 -4.83 5.72
CA CYS A 27 -3.91 -6.15 5.24
C CYS A 27 -4.06 -6.14 3.72
N GLN A 28 -3.87 -7.28 3.06
CA GLN A 28 -3.93 -7.40 1.59
C GLN A 28 -5.13 -6.65 0.99
N ARG A 29 -6.34 -6.86 1.52
CA ARG A 29 -7.55 -6.20 1.02
C ARG A 29 -7.50 -4.68 1.15
N CYS A 30 -7.06 -4.15 2.29
CA CYS A 30 -6.92 -2.70 2.45
C CYS A 30 -5.76 -2.16 1.62
N TYR A 31 -4.69 -2.92 1.43
CA TYR A 31 -3.59 -2.58 0.56
C TYR A 31 -4.05 -2.46 -0.90
N ASP A 32 -4.85 -3.39 -1.41
CA ASP A 32 -5.45 -3.31 -2.75
C ASP A 32 -6.42 -2.14 -2.92
N GLU A 33 -7.11 -1.73 -1.85
CA GLU A 33 -7.98 -0.54 -1.87
C GLU A 33 -7.20 0.78 -1.73
N VAL A 34 -6.07 0.78 -1.01
CA VAL A 34 -5.23 1.97 -0.81
C VAL A 34 -4.29 2.16 -2.00
N LEU A 35 -3.75 1.11 -2.60
CA LEU A 35 -2.91 1.14 -3.81
C LEU A 35 -3.42 2.12 -4.88
N PRO A 36 -4.68 2.07 -5.34
CA PRO A 36 -5.20 3.02 -6.32
C PRO A 36 -5.27 4.46 -5.80
N GLU A 37 -5.34 4.66 -4.49
CA GLU A 37 -5.22 5.99 -3.86
C GLU A 37 -3.75 6.46 -3.83
N VAL A 38 -2.78 5.57 -3.56
CA VAL A 38 -1.33 5.91 -3.57
C VAL A 38 -0.74 6.02 -4.98
N GLU A 39 -1.35 5.34 -5.96
CA GLU A 39 -1.11 5.55 -7.39
C GLU A 39 -1.42 6.99 -7.79
N ARG A 40 -2.16 7.73 -6.96
CA ARG A 40 -2.18 9.19 -6.99
C ARG A 40 -1.19 9.66 -5.93
N CYS A 41 -0.02 10.09 -6.40
CA CYS A 41 0.99 10.73 -5.56
C CYS A 41 0.35 11.76 -4.62
N SER A 42 0.24 11.52 -3.32
CA SER A 42 -0.40 12.45 -2.38
C SER A 42 0.26 13.84 -2.34
N THR A 43 1.53 13.91 -2.76
CA THR A 43 2.29 15.16 -2.88
C THR A 43 1.98 15.94 -4.17
N CYS A 44 1.53 15.27 -5.22
CA CYS A 44 1.47 15.85 -6.57
C CYS A 44 0.18 15.56 -7.37
N GLY A 45 -0.73 14.74 -6.84
CA GLY A 45 -2.04 14.39 -7.41
C GLY A 45 -2.01 13.63 -8.74
N LYS A 46 -0.81 13.30 -9.26
CA LYS A 46 -0.65 12.67 -10.57
C LYS A 46 -0.83 11.16 -10.47
N GLU A 47 -1.58 10.62 -11.41
CA GLU A 47 -1.78 9.20 -11.64
C GLU A 47 -0.48 8.58 -12.18
N ILE A 48 0.02 7.54 -11.51
CA ILE A 48 1.19 6.79 -11.95
C ILE A 48 0.69 5.73 -12.95
N ASP A 49 0.94 5.97 -14.23
CA ASP A 49 0.50 5.13 -15.33
C ASP A 49 1.15 3.72 -15.24
N LYS A 50 0.34 2.66 -15.10
CA LYS A 50 0.77 1.23 -15.03
C LYS A 50 1.39 0.70 -16.34
N ASN A 51 1.96 1.54 -17.18
CA ASN A 51 2.71 1.06 -18.33
C ASN A 51 4.16 0.73 -17.89
N PRO A 52 4.58 -0.55 -17.90
CA PRO A 52 5.96 -0.94 -17.55
C PRO A 52 7.03 -0.30 -18.47
N ALA A 53 6.63 0.31 -19.59
CA ALA A 53 7.53 1.08 -20.44
C ALA A 53 7.83 2.52 -19.95
N ARG A 54 7.09 3.04 -18.96
CA ARG A 54 7.19 4.44 -18.49
C ARG A 54 7.40 4.60 -16.98
N MET A 55 7.65 3.51 -16.26
CA MET A 55 8.19 3.61 -14.91
C MET A 55 9.65 4.11 -15.00
N PRO A 56 10.01 5.28 -14.45
CA PRO A 56 11.41 5.62 -14.29
C PRO A 56 12.01 4.58 -13.35
N ARG A 57 12.96 3.78 -13.87
CA ARG A 57 13.85 2.96 -13.05
C ARG A 57 14.61 3.92 -12.13
N PHE A 58 14.24 3.92 -10.85
CA PHE A 58 15.08 4.45 -9.78
C PHE A 58 16.14 3.41 -9.43
#